data_AF-A0A172YG33-F1
#
_entry.id   AF-A0A172YG33-F1
#
_cell.length_a   1.000
_cell.length_b   1.000
_cell.length_c   1.000
_cell.angle_alpha   90.00
_cell.angle_beta   90.00
_cell.angle_gamma   90.00
#
_symmetry.space_group_name_H-M   'P 1'
#
loop_
_entity.id
_entity.type
_entity.pdbx_description
1 polymer ?
#
loop_
_entity_poly.entity_id
_entity_poly.type
_entity_poly.pdbx_seq_one_letter_code
_entity_poly.pdbx_strand_id
1 'polypeptide(L)'
;MEMPSSAELKDVTYPNGAARPTVAKVLMQVLATLGICCSSVEAGLAAVDGNGTLSIPNAEGTYIGEYVADIDRSAAWAYPKIGVGGAIRLSAESVEASDCQLLNGDCLRWGQNSEAYFAPPDGSEPAAQVGPVNQAIVIGDSQTTPEKIRPFADLTGIPIYSYSMSGTSSPVTLARMGAVPMRLTFPDNQIPASGSVTVNHVNDPYRLAENVPATNHTVYINGVRGQLVYVSPLVYSFTREQPGEVVEVPSPVDVVWERVPLRLETFDSEGNPQTISSGLAPIQDNMEYLQIFWFGGNSRNNPIENQIGYYQAAYNNIKSQEKRFIFVSWFAQKQATGLPAQLQRQKDVAAALEALYGRHYIDPQPILLANPLPQPSTPLNPDDPDSVAEWDAYEADQTAVAGGIVPPSLMIDNTHINLKGRLLIWRVVAERCAELGYIDKVRDIKE
;
A
#
# COMPACT_ATOMS: atom_id res chain seq x y z
N MET A 1 -2.86 -46.02 35.82
CA MET A 1 -2.67 -44.88 36.75
C MET A 1 -3.46 -43.74 36.14
N GLU A 2 -4.56 -43.39 36.78
CA GLU A 2 -5.60 -42.48 36.26
C GLU A 2 -5.07 -41.04 36.14
N MET A 3 -5.53 -40.32 35.11
CA MET A 3 -5.38 -38.88 35.00
C MET A 3 -6.44 -38.18 35.86
N PRO A 4 -6.10 -37.14 36.65
CA PRO A 4 -7.09 -36.40 37.40
C PRO A 4 -7.84 -35.41 36.50
N SER A 5 -9.15 -35.31 36.78
CA SER A 5 -10.15 -34.48 36.15
C SER A 5 -10.03 -32.99 36.49
N SER A 6 -10.50 -32.16 35.57
CA SER A 6 -10.83 -30.75 35.73
C SER A 6 -11.84 -30.49 36.86
N ALA A 7 -11.43 -29.81 37.92
CA ALA A 7 -12.31 -28.99 38.75
C ALA A 7 -11.45 -28.03 39.60
N GLU A 8 -11.99 -26.83 39.85
CA GLU A 8 -11.49 -25.77 40.74
C GLU A 8 -10.59 -24.69 40.12
N LEU A 9 -11.21 -23.81 39.34
CA LEU A 9 -10.95 -22.37 39.44
C LEU A 9 -12.26 -21.68 39.82
N LYS A 10 -12.44 -21.45 41.12
CA LYS A 10 -13.46 -20.57 41.68
C LYS A 10 -12.92 -19.13 41.70
N ASP A 11 -13.83 -18.21 41.37
CA ASP A 11 -13.89 -16.81 41.80
C ASP A 11 -12.68 -15.90 41.58
N VAL A 12 -12.69 -15.18 40.44
CA VAL A 12 -12.05 -13.86 40.32
C VAL A 12 -13.14 -12.84 40.00
N THR A 13 -13.56 -12.09 41.01
CA THR A 13 -14.44 -10.92 40.87
C THR A 13 -13.59 -9.69 40.58
N TYR A 14 -13.90 -8.97 39.49
CA TYR A 14 -13.33 -7.65 39.22
C TYR A 14 -14.31 -6.55 39.65
N PRO A 15 -13.85 -5.48 40.31
CA PRO A 15 -14.69 -4.34 40.68
C PRO A 15 -14.88 -3.40 39.49
N ASN A 16 -16.09 -2.86 39.37
CA ASN A 16 -16.59 -1.86 38.39
C ASN A 16 -17.19 -2.42 37.10
N GLY A 17 -18.47 -2.81 37.21
CA GLY A 17 -19.35 -3.16 36.09
C GLY A 17 -19.79 -1.97 35.24
N ALA A 18 -18.90 -1.48 34.37
CA ALA A 18 -19.26 -0.56 33.28
C ALA A 18 -18.92 -1.21 31.93
N ALA A 19 -19.96 -1.56 31.15
CA ALA A 19 -19.79 -1.95 29.76
C ALA A 19 -19.35 -0.73 28.93
N ARG A 20 -18.34 -0.90 28.07
CA ARG A 20 -17.80 0.19 27.24
C ARG A 20 -18.77 0.53 26.09
N PRO A 21 -19.23 1.80 25.93
CA PRO A 21 -20.17 2.22 24.87
C PRO A 21 -19.57 2.21 23.45
N THR A 22 -18.25 2.06 23.30
CA THR A 22 -17.53 2.18 22.02
C THR A 22 -17.89 1.06 21.03
N VAL A 23 -18.14 -0.16 21.51
CA VAL A 23 -18.44 -1.32 20.64
C VAL A 23 -19.85 -1.21 20.04
N ALA A 24 -20.80 -0.70 20.81
CA ALA A 24 -22.17 -0.48 20.35
C ALA A 24 -22.22 0.59 19.24
N LYS A 25 -21.43 1.67 19.37
CA LYS A 25 -21.39 2.75 18.38
C LYS A 25 -20.83 2.30 17.03
N VAL A 26 -19.75 1.52 17.04
CA VAL A 26 -19.14 0.95 15.83
C VAL A 26 -20.10 -0.02 15.14
N LEU A 27 -20.76 -0.90 15.90
CA LEU A 27 -21.73 -1.85 15.35
C LEU A 27 -22.91 -1.14 14.67
N MET A 28 -23.43 -0.07 15.28
CA MET A 28 -24.57 0.68 14.72
C MET A 28 -24.18 1.48 13.48
N GLN A 29 -22.94 1.99 13.39
CA GLN A 29 -22.42 2.64 12.18
C GLN A 29 -22.25 1.65 11.03
N VAL A 30 -21.80 0.43 11.31
CA VAL A 30 -21.70 -0.65 10.30
C VAL A 30 -23.09 -1.03 9.77
N LEU A 31 -24.08 -1.19 10.66
CA LEU A 31 -25.46 -1.53 10.25
C LEU A 31 -26.12 -0.43 9.40
N ALA A 32 -25.89 0.85 9.75
CA ALA A 32 -26.37 1.98 8.96
C ALA A 32 -25.69 2.06 7.58
N THR A 33 -24.40 1.74 7.49
CA THR A 33 -23.63 1.77 6.24
C THR A 33 -24.06 0.65 5.27
N LEU A 34 -24.55 -0.47 5.81
CA LEU A 34 -25.07 -1.60 5.04
C LEU A 34 -26.53 -1.43 4.57
N GLY A 35 -27.16 -0.27 4.81
CA GLY A 35 -28.52 0.01 4.34
C GLY A 35 -29.63 -0.75 5.06
N ILE A 36 -29.33 -1.34 6.23
CA ILE A 36 -30.31 -2.05 7.06
C ILE A 36 -31.07 -1.01 7.89
N CYS A 37 -32.09 -0.38 7.29
CA CYS A 37 -32.95 0.58 7.98
C CYS A 37 -34.07 -0.14 8.73
N CYS A 38 -33.89 -0.31 10.04
CA CYS A 38 -35.00 -0.57 10.97
C CYS A 38 -35.13 0.62 11.92
N SER A 39 -36.37 0.95 12.33
CA SER A 39 -36.67 2.01 13.30
C SER A 39 -35.92 1.86 14.64
N SER A 40 -35.39 0.68 14.92
CA SER A 40 -34.54 0.35 16.07
C SER A 40 -33.09 0.86 15.95
N VAL A 41 -32.55 1.08 14.74
CA VAL A 41 -31.17 1.55 14.52
C VAL A 41 -31.05 3.04 14.84
N GLU A 42 -32.03 3.85 14.41
CA GLU A 42 -32.10 5.27 14.76
C GLU A 42 -32.31 5.49 16.27
N ALA A 43 -33.14 4.67 16.90
CA ALA A 43 -33.37 4.71 18.34
C ALA A 43 -32.11 4.33 19.15
N GLY A 44 -31.33 3.35 18.68
CA GLY A 44 -30.09 2.95 19.34
C GLY A 44 -28.96 3.98 19.17
N LEU A 45 -28.87 4.65 18.02
CA LEU A 45 -27.94 5.78 17.83
C LEU A 45 -28.29 6.96 18.75
N ALA A 46 -29.59 7.30 18.87
CA ALA A 46 -30.05 8.37 19.75
C ALA A 46 -29.81 8.07 21.25
N ALA A 47 -29.94 6.80 21.67
CA ALA A 47 -29.69 6.39 23.05
C ALA A 47 -28.20 6.40 23.43
N VAL A 48 -27.30 6.10 22.49
CA VAL A 48 -25.84 6.13 22.71
C VAL A 48 -25.32 7.57 22.84
N ASP A 49 -25.99 8.54 22.23
CA ASP A 49 -25.59 9.96 22.28
C ASP A 49 -26.23 10.76 23.45
N GLY A 50 -26.94 10.09 24.36
CA GLY A 50 -27.29 10.65 25.67
C GLY A 50 -28.28 11.83 25.68
N ASN A 51 -29.02 12.08 24.59
CA ASN A 51 -30.03 13.13 24.53
C ASN A 51 -31.46 12.56 24.60
N GLY A 52 -32.24 13.06 25.56
CA GLY A 52 -33.57 12.57 25.91
C GLY A 52 -34.70 12.88 24.92
N THR A 53 -35.76 12.06 25.05
CA THR A 53 -37.16 12.23 24.62
C THR A 53 -37.43 12.88 23.26
N LEU A 54 -37.69 12.03 22.26
CA LEU A 54 -38.39 12.41 21.03
C LEU A 54 -39.90 12.16 21.20
N SER A 55 -40.72 13.20 21.02
CA SER A 55 -42.18 13.06 20.83
C SER A 55 -42.47 12.92 19.35
N ILE A 56 -43.16 11.86 18.95
CA ILE A 56 -43.60 11.63 17.56
C ILE A 56 -45.00 12.23 17.39
N PRO A 57 -45.25 13.18 16.46
CA PRO A 57 -46.59 13.63 16.14
C PRO A 57 -47.31 12.64 15.19
N ASN A 58 -48.58 12.40 15.49
CA ASN A 58 -49.63 11.74 14.71
C ASN A 58 -49.33 11.53 13.21
N ALA A 59 -49.21 10.26 12.81
CA ALA A 59 -49.44 9.83 11.43
C ALA A 59 -50.85 9.21 11.36
N GLU A 60 -51.75 9.90 10.67
CA GLU A 60 -53.08 9.42 10.33
C GLU A 60 -53.02 8.29 9.30
N GLY A 61 -53.86 7.26 9.51
CA GLY A 61 -54.43 6.44 8.45
C GLY A 61 -53.59 5.26 7.96
N THR A 62 -53.90 4.05 8.42
CA THR A 62 -54.77 3.09 7.68
C THR A 62 -54.86 1.80 8.50
N TYR A 63 -56.08 1.47 8.91
CA TYR A 63 -56.49 0.24 9.59
C TYR A 63 -56.25 -0.99 8.70
N ILE A 64 -55.56 -2.01 9.21
CA ILE A 64 -55.85 -3.42 8.89
C ILE A 64 -55.89 -4.16 10.24
N GLY A 65 -56.95 -4.95 10.40
CA GLY A 65 -57.51 -5.38 11.67
C GLY A 65 -56.76 -6.50 12.40
N GLU A 66 -56.94 -6.45 13.72
CA GLU A 66 -57.28 -7.53 14.67
C GLU A 66 -56.58 -8.91 14.59
N TYR A 67 -56.10 -9.30 15.79
CA TYR A 67 -55.61 -10.58 16.34
C TYR A 67 -54.12 -10.42 16.70
N VAL A 68 -53.70 -10.26 17.96
CA VAL A 68 -53.92 -11.13 19.13
C VAL A 68 -53.77 -10.30 20.42
N ALA A 69 -54.61 -10.58 21.40
CA ALA A 69 -54.63 -10.00 22.74
C ALA A 69 -53.49 -10.54 23.63
N ASP A 70 -53.20 -9.79 24.69
CA ASP A 70 -52.32 -10.12 25.83
C ASP A 70 -50.80 -9.98 25.61
N ILE A 71 -50.30 -8.76 25.83
CA ILE A 71 -49.00 -8.56 26.48
C ILE A 71 -49.16 -7.63 27.68
N ASP A 72 -48.95 -8.23 28.84
CA ASP A 72 -48.82 -7.63 30.17
C ASP A 72 -47.76 -6.51 30.17
N ARG A 73 -48.15 -5.32 30.66
CA ARG A 73 -47.27 -4.15 30.82
C ARG A 73 -46.53 -4.20 32.17
N SER A 74 -45.84 -5.30 32.47
CA SER A 74 -45.01 -5.37 33.66
C SER A 74 -43.58 -5.84 33.35
N ALA A 75 -42.65 -4.90 33.55
CA ALA A 75 -41.21 -5.08 33.77
C ALA A 75 -40.35 -5.67 32.63
N ALA A 76 -39.52 -4.82 32.03
CA ALA A 76 -38.19 -5.25 31.56
C ALA A 76 -37.22 -4.06 31.52
N TRP A 77 -36.42 -3.92 32.58
CA TRP A 77 -35.12 -3.25 32.47
C TRP A 77 -34.17 -4.28 31.86
N ALA A 78 -33.75 -4.09 30.61
CA ALA A 78 -32.79 -4.97 29.96
C ALA A 78 -31.37 -4.61 30.41
N TYR A 79 -30.76 -5.44 31.27
CA TYR A 79 -29.30 -5.49 31.40
C TYR A 79 -28.77 -6.61 30.51
N PRO A 80 -27.74 -6.37 29.68
CA PRO A 80 -27.09 -7.44 28.95
C PRO A 80 -26.34 -8.35 29.94
N LYS A 81 -26.73 -9.63 30.00
CA LYS A 81 -25.96 -10.68 30.66
C LYS A 81 -24.76 -11.04 29.78
N ILE A 82 -23.58 -10.60 30.18
CA ILE A 82 -22.32 -11.05 29.58
C ILE A 82 -21.92 -12.36 30.28
N GLY A 83 -22.11 -13.48 29.60
CA GLY A 83 -21.53 -14.76 30.03
C GLY A 83 -20.02 -14.75 29.80
N VAL A 84 -19.25 -15.22 30.78
CA VAL A 84 -17.80 -15.42 30.65
C VAL A 84 -17.57 -16.47 29.57
N GLY A 85 -17.07 -16.03 28.41
CA GLY A 85 -16.85 -16.85 27.20
C GLY A 85 -17.84 -16.64 26.04
N GLY A 86 -18.67 -15.59 26.05
CA GLY A 86 -19.76 -15.43 25.08
C GLY A 86 -19.41 -14.69 23.78
N ALA A 87 -19.64 -15.35 22.64
CA ALA A 87 -19.89 -14.69 21.36
C ALA A 87 -21.11 -13.76 21.44
N ILE A 88 -21.07 -12.63 20.74
CA ILE A 88 -22.22 -11.71 20.63
C ILE A 88 -23.26 -12.38 19.71
N ARG A 89 -24.41 -12.77 20.26
CA ARG A 89 -25.60 -13.12 19.48
C ARG A 89 -26.46 -11.87 19.32
N LEU A 90 -26.63 -11.41 18.08
CA LEU A 90 -27.65 -10.44 17.73
C LEU A 90 -28.88 -11.23 17.24
N SER A 91 -29.95 -11.22 18.01
CA SER A 91 -31.28 -11.64 17.54
C SER A 91 -32.23 -10.47 17.72
N ALA A 92 -32.87 -10.02 16.65
CA ALA A 92 -33.98 -9.08 16.76
C ALA A 92 -35.20 -9.83 17.31
N GLU A 93 -35.70 -9.44 18.48
CA GLU A 93 -36.95 -9.95 19.06
C GLU A 93 -38.14 -9.42 18.24
N SER A 94 -38.41 -10.01 17.08
CA SER A 94 -39.73 -10.03 16.42
C SER A 94 -39.70 -10.66 15.02
N VAL A 95 -38.56 -11.11 14.52
CA VAL A 95 -38.49 -11.90 13.30
C VAL A 95 -38.45 -13.36 13.73
N GLU A 96 -39.43 -14.17 13.29
CA GLU A 96 -39.37 -15.61 13.52
C GLU A 96 -37.99 -16.11 13.09
N ALA A 97 -37.38 -16.93 13.93
CA ALA A 97 -35.97 -17.33 13.87
C ALA A 97 -35.58 -18.14 12.60
N SER A 98 -36.44 -18.21 11.58
CA SER A 98 -36.16 -18.78 10.27
C SER A 98 -35.57 -17.78 9.27
N ASP A 99 -35.70 -16.46 9.50
CA ASP A 99 -35.53 -15.48 8.41
C ASP A 99 -34.34 -14.51 8.57
N CYS A 100 -33.63 -14.52 9.71
CA CYS A 100 -32.28 -13.96 9.78
C CYS A 100 -31.25 -15.00 9.30
N GLN A 101 -31.34 -15.33 8.01
CA GLN A 101 -30.21 -15.90 7.31
C GLN A 101 -29.36 -14.73 6.84
N LEU A 102 -28.13 -14.63 7.34
CA LEU A 102 -27.03 -14.23 6.47
C LEU A 102 -27.08 -15.23 5.30
N LEU A 103 -27.80 -14.86 4.25
CA LEU A 103 -27.99 -15.68 3.07
C LEU A 103 -26.61 -15.86 2.44
N ASN A 104 -26.25 -17.13 2.26
CA ASN A 104 -24.96 -17.68 1.83
C ASN A 104 -23.92 -17.88 2.94
N GLY A 105 -23.34 -19.09 2.94
CA GLY A 105 -22.35 -19.58 3.90
C GLY A 105 -20.98 -18.92 3.79
N ASP A 106 -20.93 -17.62 3.53
CA ASP A 106 -19.71 -16.90 3.14
C ASP A 106 -19.02 -16.18 4.31
N CYS A 107 -19.60 -16.14 5.50
CA CYS A 107 -19.03 -15.37 6.60
C CYS A 107 -19.33 -16.00 7.96
N LEU A 108 -18.30 -16.35 8.74
CA LEU A 108 -18.15 -16.04 10.18
C LEU A 108 -17.07 -16.91 10.85
N ARG A 109 -15.82 -16.44 10.81
CA ARG A 109 -14.89 -16.65 11.92
C ARG A 109 -14.24 -15.33 12.30
N TRP A 110 -14.73 -14.72 13.37
CA TRP A 110 -13.98 -13.69 14.08
C TRP A 110 -12.95 -14.40 14.94
N GLY A 111 -11.68 -14.35 14.54
CA GLY A 111 -10.58 -14.84 15.38
C GLY A 111 -10.51 -14.02 16.68
N GLN A 112 -10.09 -14.65 17.78
CA GLN A 112 -9.89 -13.97 19.07
C GLN A 112 -8.81 -12.86 19.02
N ASN A 113 -8.12 -12.71 17.89
CA ASN A 113 -6.96 -11.85 17.71
C ASN A 113 -7.28 -10.61 16.85
N SER A 114 -8.41 -9.93 17.06
CA SER A 114 -8.73 -8.61 16.43
C SER A 114 -8.64 -8.47 14.90
N GLU A 115 -8.30 -9.51 14.14
CA GLU A 115 -8.14 -9.47 12.69
C GLU A 115 -9.42 -10.02 12.05
N ALA A 116 -10.12 -9.13 11.33
CA ALA A 116 -11.31 -9.45 10.58
C ALA A 116 -10.92 -10.20 9.30
N TYR A 117 -10.97 -11.53 9.37
CA TYR A 117 -10.80 -12.39 8.21
C TYR A 117 -12.14 -13.01 7.81
N PHE A 118 -12.47 -12.99 6.53
CA PHE A 118 -13.51 -13.87 5.97
C PHE A 118 -12.82 -15.01 5.26
N ALA A 119 -13.01 -16.24 5.74
CA ALA A 119 -12.65 -17.45 5.02
C ALA A 119 -13.93 -18.23 4.72
N PRO A 120 -14.04 -18.86 3.55
CA PRO A 120 -15.09 -19.84 3.33
C PRO A 120 -14.94 -20.99 4.35
N PRO A 121 -16.06 -21.58 4.83
CA PRO A 121 -16.03 -22.60 5.88
C PRO A 121 -15.19 -23.84 5.55
N ASP A 122 -15.00 -24.11 4.26
CA ASP A 122 -14.25 -25.24 3.74
C ASP A 122 -12.74 -24.98 3.63
N GLY A 123 -12.29 -23.74 3.88
CA GLY A 123 -10.88 -23.35 3.76
C GLY A 123 -10.34 -23.41 2.33
N SER A 124 -11.22 -23.42 1.32
CA SER A 124 -10.83 -23.49 -0.09
C SER A 124 -10.15 -22.21 -0.60
N GLU A 125 -10.41 -21.08 0.06
CA GLU A 125 -9.78 -19.79 -0.23
C GLU A 125 -9.05 -19.24 1.00
N PRO A 126 -7.90 -18.57 0.80
CA PRO A 126 -7.23 -17.86 1.88
C PRO A 126 -8.18 -16.82 2.47
N ALA A 127 -8.11 -16.67 3.79
CA ALA A 127 -8.99 -15.76 4.49
C ALA A 127 -8.68 -14.31 4.04
N ALA A 128 -9.62 -13.63 3.40
CA ALA A 128 -9.43 -12.27 2.96
C ALA A 128 -9.41 -11.34 4.19
N GLN A 129 -8.28 -10.66 4.42
CA GLN A 129 -8.16 -9.68 5.49
C GLN A 129 -8.94 -8.42 5.14
N VAL A 130 -9.86 -8.03 6.01
CA VAL A 130 -10.74 -6.85 5.84
C VAL A 130 -10.28 -5.66 6.71
N GLY A 131 -9.17 -5.79 7.43
CA GLY A 131 -8.60 -4.71 8.25
C GLY A 131 -7.61 -3.82 7.49
N PRO A 132 -7.37 -2.57 7.91
CA PRO A 132 -6.37 -1.67 7.32
C PRO A 132 -4.95 -2.29 7.33
N VAL A 133 -4.10 -1.90 6.38
CA VAL A 133 -2.68 -2.29 6.38
C VAL A 133 -1.93 -1.59 7.51
N ASN A 134 -0.93 -2.26 8.07
CA ASN A 134 -0.06 -1.72 9.10
C ASN A 134 1.35 -1.37 8.60
N GLN A 135 1.64 -1.61 7.32
CA GLN A 135 2.91 -1.30 6.67
C GLN A 135 2.73 -1.17 5.14
N ALA A 136 3.59 -0.35 4.52
CA ALA A 136 3.59 -0.15 3.08
C ALA A 136 5.01 -0.28 2.51
N ILE A 137 5.13 -0.73 1.27
CA ILE A 137 6.39 -0.77 0.54
C ILE A 137 6.24 0.00 -0.76
N VAL A 138 7.20 0.85 -1.06
CA VAL A 138 7.29 1.57 -2.33
C VAL A 138 8.38 0.96 -3.17
N ILE A 139 8.05 0.74 -4.44
CA ILE A 139 8.94 0.09 -5.39
C ILE A 139 9.03 0.97 -6.63
N GLY A 140 10.22 1.49 -6.88
CA GLY A 140 10.38 2.49 -7.91
C GLY A 140 11.81 2.87 -8.23
N ASP A 141 11.95 4.04 -8.83
CA ASP A 141 13.23 4.62 -9.26
C ASP A 141 13.67 5.78 -8.35
N SER A 142 14.40 6.75 -8.91
CA SER A 142 14.92 7.90 -8.16
C SER A 142 13.82 8.80 -7.57
N GLN A 143 12.55 8.68 -7.96
CA GLN A 143 11.44 9.43 -7.34
C GLN A 143 11.02 8.90 -5.97
N THR A 144 11.45 7.68 -5.61
CA THR A 144 10.95 6.96 -4.43
C THR A 144 12.06 6.44 -3.52
N THR A 145 13.21 7.12 -3.53
CA THR A 145 14.25 6.95 -2.52
C THR A 145 13.68 7.19 -1.11
N PRO A 146 14.31 6.65 -0.05
CA PRO A 146 13.77 6.70 1.31
C PRO A 146 13.28 8.10 1.73
N GLU A 147 14.08 9.13 1.53
CA GLU A 147 13.72 10.51 1.90
C GLU A 147 12.52 11.08 1.12
N LYS A 148 12.19 10.49 -0.04
CA LYS A 148 11.07 10.92 -0.90
C LYS A 148 9.74 10.27 -0.60
N ILE A 149 9.74 9.17 0.16
CA ILE A 149 8.52 8.44 0.52
C ILE A 149 7.97 8.82 1.89
N ARG A 150 8.73 9.61 2.67
CA ARG A 150 8.34 10.11 4.01
C ARG A 150 6.93 10.73 4.05
N PRO A 151 6.51 11.60 3.11
CA PRO A 151 5.20 12.22 3.18
C PRO A 151 4.04 11.22 3.34
N PHE A 152 4.13 10.02 2.74
CA PHE A 152 3.10 9.01 2.93
C PHE A 152 3.01 8.51 4.38
N ALA A 153 4.15 8.26 5.03
CA ALA A 153 4.16 7.85 6.43
C ALA A 153 3.60 8.94 7.34
N ASP A 154 3.91 10.21 7.06
CA ASP A 154 3.36 11.34 7.83
C ASP A 154 1.83 11.45 7.62
N LEU A 155 1.35 11.25 6.39
CA LEU A 155 -0.06 11.35 6.01
C LEU A 155 -0.91 10.19 6.54
N THR A 156 -0.32 9.01 6.75
CA THR A 156 -1.07 7.80 7.11
C THR A 156 -0.77 7.31 8.53
N GLY A 157 0.42 7.64 9.03
CA GLY A 157 1.02 7.02 10.21
C GLY A 157 1.48 5.58 10.02
N ILE A 158 1.51 5.10 8.78
CA ILE A 158 1.90 3.74 8.45
C ILE A 158 3.39 3.75 8.11
N PRO A 159 4.20 2.88 8.74
CA PRO A 159 5.59 2.67 8.34
C PRO A 159 5.69 2.33 6.86
N ILE A 160 6.60 3.02 6.16
CA ILE A 160 6.84 2.82 4.74
C ILE A 160 8.30 2.48 4.44
N TYR A 161 8.49 1.52 3.55
CA TYR A 161 9.79 0.99 3.16
C TYR A 161 10.07 1.34 1.70
N SER A 162 11.31 1.72 1.38
CA SER A 162 11.72 1.90 -0.01
C SER A 162 12.47 0.67 -0.49
N TYR A 163 12.00 0.08 -1.59
CA TYR A 163 12.76 -0.89 -2.38
C TYR A 163 13.34 -0.27 -3.66
N SER A 164 13.31 1.05 -3.74
CA SER A 164 13.68 1.80 -4.93
C SER A 164 15.19 1.91 -5.08
N MET A 165 15.63 2.07 -6.33
CA MET A 165 17.04 2.29 -6.64
C MET A 165 17.16 3.46 -7.60
N SER A 166 17.95 4.46 -7.23
CA SER A 166 18.14 5.63 -8.09
C SER A 166 18.79 5.24 -9.41
N GLY A 167 18.37 5.87 -10.50
CA GLY A 167 18.92 5.63 -11.84
C GLY A 167 18.49 4.32 -12.51
N THR A 168 17.62 3.51 -11.88
CA THR A 168 17.16 2.26 -12.50
C THR A 168 16.00 2.46 -13.44
N SER A 169 16.04 1.76 -14.57
CA SER A 169 14.90 1.62 -15.47
C SER A 169 13.81 0.73 -14.85
N SER A 170 12.61 0.76 -15.45
CA SER A 170 11.49 -0.08 -15.01
C SER A 170 11.80 -1.58 -15.12
N PRO A 171 12.41 -2.08 -16.20
CA PRO A 171 12.81 -3.49 -16.29
C PRO A 171 13.74 -3.93 -15.16
N VAL A 172 14.75 -3.12 -14.80
CA VAL A 172 15.62 -3.38 -13.65
C VAL A 172 14.82 -3.53 -12.37
N THR A 173 13.90 -2.59 -12.14
CA THR A 173 13.05 -2.57 -10.95
C THR A 173 12.23 -3.86 -10.86
N LEU A 174 11.62 -4.28 -11.97
CA LEU A 174 10.84 -5.52 -12.05
C LEU A 174 11.68 -6.78 -11.88
N ALA A 175 12.91 -6.80 -12.40
CA ALA A 175 13.82 -7.91 -12.21
C ALA A 175 14.21 -8.10 -10.75
N ARG A 176 14.48 -6.99 -10.05
CA ARG A 176 14.75 -6.98 -8.59
C ARG A 176 13.57 -7.47 -7.76
N MET A 177 12.35 -7.38 -8.29
CA MET A 177 11.15 -7.93 -7.66
C MET A 177 10.89 -9.40 -8.01
N GLY A 178 11.56 -9.94 -9.02
CA GLY A 178 11.23 -11.25 -9.60
C GLY A 178 10.04 -11.21 -10.57
N ALA A 179 9.48 -10.03 -10.86
CA ALA A 179 8.36 -9.88 -11.79
C ALA A 179 8.76 -10.12 -13.25
N VAL A 180 10.02 -9.82 -13.59
CA VAL A 180 10.63 -10.16 -14.88
C VAL A 180 11.96 -10.85 -14.58
N PRO A 181 12.05 -12.19 -14.65
CA PRO A 181 13.26 -12.89 -14.25
C PRO A 181 14.44 -12.47 -15.12
N MET A 182 15.55 -12.06 -14.50
CA MET A 182 16.82 -11.94 -15.20
C MET A 182 17.44 -13.33 -15.30
N ARG A 183 17.93 -13.69 -16.48
CA ARG A 183 18.51 -14.99 -16.77
C ARG A 183 19.95 -14.88 -17.22
N LEU A 184 20.81 -15.74 -16.70
CA LEU A 184 22.23 -15.81 -17.02
C LEU A 184 22.60 -17.18 -17.60
N THR A 185 23.68 -17.22 -18.38
CA THR A 185 24.40 -18.43 -18.75
C THR A 185 25.79 -18.41 -18.14
N PHE A 186 26.18 -19.54 -17.55
CA PHE A 186 27.49 -19.76 -16.96
C PHE A 186 28.36 -20.56 -17.94
N PRO A 187 29.68 -20.32 -18.00
CA PRO A 187 30.63 -21.21 -18.64
C PRO A 187 30.45 -22.63 -18.10
N ASP A 188 30.38 -23.61 -19.02
CA ASP A 188 30.17 -25.03 -18.72
C ASP A 188 28.95 -25.33 -17.83
N ASN A 189 28.00 -24.39 -17.73
CA ASN A 189 26.83 -24.48 -16.85
C ASN A 189 27.18 -24.69 -15.37
N GLN A 190 28.29 -24.11 -14.91
CA GLN A 190 28.77 -24.28 -13.53
C GLN A 190 29.09 -22.95 -12.84
N ILE A 191 28.75 -22.85 -11.55
CA ILE A 191 29.31 -21.87 -10.63
C ILE A 191 30.60 -22.47 -10.04
N PRO A 192 31.76 -21.81 -10.17
CA PRO A 192 33.02 -22.36 -9.66
C PRO A 192 33.03 -22.49 -8.13
N ALA A 193 33.90 -23.36 -7.63
CA ALA A 193 34.13 -23.56 -6.20
C ALA A 193 34.53 -22.27 -5.46
N SER A 194 35.23 -21.36 -6.13
CA SER A 194 35.67 -20.07 -5.60
C SER A 194 35.97 -19.08 -6.73
N GLY A 195 36.09 -17.79 -6.39
CA GLY A 195 36.47 -16.74 -7.33
C GLY A 195 35.31 -16.21 -8.17
N SER A 196 35.67 -15.42 -9.18
CA SER A 196 34.73 -14.77 -10.09
C SER A 196 34.61 -15.55 -11.40
N VAL A 197 33.41 -15.56 -11.98
CA VAL A 197 33.13 -16.12 -13.30
C VAL A 197 32.41 -15.10 -14.17
N THR A 198 32.84 -14.99 -15.42
CA THR A 198 32.15 -14.19 -16.42
C THR A 198 30.91 -14.92 -16.88
N VAL A 199 29.76 -14.25 -16.85
CA VAL A 199 28.46 -14.80 -17.21
C VAL A 199 27.80 -13.89 -18.24
N ASN A 200 27.06 -14.49 -19.16
CA ASN A 200 26.30 -13.73 -20.16
C ASN A 200 24.84 -13.67 -19.74
N HIS A 201 24.16 -12.54 -19.94
CA HIS A 201 22.70 -12.55 -19.78
C HIS A 201 22.02 -13.18 -21.00
N VAL A 202 20.77 -13.62 -20.82
CA VAL A 202 19.89 -14.09 -21.90
C VAL A 202 18.80 -13.08 -22.21
N ASN A 203 18.35 -12.36 -21.20
CA ASN A 203 17.44 -11.23 -21.30
C ASN A 203 17.99 -10.10 -20.44
N ASP A 204 18.06 -8.88 -20.99
CA ASP A 204 18.60 -7.73 -20.27
C ASP A 204 17.48 -6.79 -19.79
N PRO A 205 16.85 -7.07 -18.64
CA PRO A 205 16.18 -5.98 -17.94
C PRO A 205 17.20 -4.94 -17.47
N TYR A 206 18.49 -5.28 -17.48
CA TYR A 206 19.54 -4.65 -16.70
C TYR A 206 20.51 -3.82 -17.53
N ARG A 207 20.02 -3.27 -18.66
CA ARG A 207 20.60 -2.11 -19.32
C ARG A 207 20.44 -0.89 -18.39
N LEU A 208 21.05 -0.99 -17.20
CA LEU A 208 21.30 0.10 -16.28
C LEU A 208 21.93 1.20 -17.11
N ALA A 209 21.49 2.42 -16.84
CA ALA A 209 21.98 3.62 -17.48
C ALA A 209 23.49 3.49 -17.72
N GLU A 210 23.92 3.70 -18.98
CA GLU A 210 25.24 3.42 -19.54
C GLU A 210 26.43 4.12 -18.82
N ASN A 211 26.21 4.71 -17.64
CA ASN A 211 27.14 5.54 -16.88
C ASN A 211 27.15 5.29 -15.36
N VAL A 212 26.46 4.27 -14.82
CA VAL A 212 26.60 3.96 -13.38
C VAL A 212 27.79 3.00 -13.18
N PRO A 213 28.88 3.41 -12.51
CA PRO A 213 30.02 2.52 -12.27
C PRO A 213 29.56 1.26 -11.55
N ALA A 214 30.16 0.13 -11.95
CA ALA A 214 29.97 -1.24 -11.44
C ALA A 214 29.29 -1.29 -10.06
N THR A 215 27.96 -1.31 -10.07
CA THR A 215 27.19 -1.50 -8.84
C THR A 215 27.22 -2.99 -8.54
N ASN A 216 27.81 -3.34 -7.40
CA ASN A 216 27.79 -4.71 -6.92
C ASN A 216 26.40 -4.99 -6.37
N HIS A 217 25.80 -6.07 -6.84
CA HIS A 217 24.49 -6.49 -6.39
C HIS A 217 24.55 -7.85 -5.75
N THR A 218 24.06 -7.96 -4.52
CA THR A 218 23.89 -9.26 -3.90
C THR A 218 22.73 -10.00 -4.56
N VAL A 219 23.02 -11.21 -5.04
CA VAL A 219 22.06 -12.09 -5.70
C VAL A 219 22.23 -13.53 -5.22
N TYR A 220 21.20 -14.33 -5.47
CA TYR A 220 21.21 -15.78 -5.33
C TYR A 220 21.02 -16.41 -6.71
N ILE A 221 21.90 -17.34 -7.06
CA ILE A 221 21.83 -18.11 -8.32
C ILE A 221 21.90 -19.58 -7.95
N ASN A 222 20.82 -20.32 -8.24
CA ASN A 222 20.66 -21.72 -7.81
C ASN A 222 20.97 -21.93 -6.31
N GLY A 223 20.54 -21.00 -5.46
CA GLY A 223 20.80 -21.01 -4.01
C GLY A 223 22.17 -20.49 -3.58
N VAL A 224 23.10 -20.22 -4.50
CA VAL A 224 24.43 -19.67 -4.18
C VAL A 224 24.36 -18.16 -4.06
N ARG A 225 24.61 -17.63 -2.85
CA ARG A 225 24.74 -16.19 -2.60
C ARG A 225 26.05 -15.65 -3.17
N GLY A 226 25.99 -14.52 -3.87
CA GLY A 226 27.17 -13.87 -4.42
C GLY A 226 26.91 -12.43 -4.86
N GLN A 227 27.95 -11.82 -5.41
CA GLN A 227 27.93 -10.47 -5.98
C GLN A 227 27.91 -10.55 -7.50
N LEU A 228 26.93 -9.90 -8.11
CA LEU A 228 26.84 -9.70 -9.55
C LEU A 228 27.31 -8.28 -9.90
N VAL A 229 28.27 -8.19 -10.81
CA VAL A 229 28.91 -6.94 -11.20
C VAL A 229 28.76 -6.75 -12.71
N TYR A 230 28.23 -5.60 -13.11
CA TYR A 230 28.17 -5.23 -14.52
C TYR A 230 29.57 -5.00 -15.09
N VAL A 231 29.90 -5.66 -16.21
CA VAL A 231 31.21 -5.53 -16.88
C VAL A 231 31.07 -4.77 -18.18
N SER A 232 30.18 -5.23 -19.06
CA SER A 232 29.92 -4.62 -20.36
C SER A 232 28.51 -4.99 -20.82
N PRO A 233 28.01 -4.43 -21.95
CA PRO A 233 26.75 -4.90 -22.51
C PRO A 233 26.77 -6.42 -22.67
N LEU A 234 25.71 -7.08 -22.21
CA LEU A 234 25.55 -8.54 -22.22
C LEU A 234 26.43 -9.35 -21.25
N VAL A 235 27.35 -8.73 -20.51
CA VAL A 235 28.34 -9.44 -19.71
C VAL A 235 28.37 -8.95 -18.26
N TYR A 236 28.30 -9.90 -17.35
CA TYR A 236 28.47 -9.70 -15.92
C TYR A 236 29.62 -10.54 -15.39
N SER A 237 30.11 -10.18 -14.21
CA SER A 237 30.95 -11.03 -13.38
C SER A 237 30.15 -11.45 -12.15
N PHE A 238 30.00 -12.75 -11.94
CA PHE A 238 29.44 -13.30 -10.70
C PHE A 238 30.56 -13.80 -9.81
N THR A 239 30.58 -13.36 -8.56
CA THR A 239 31.53 -13.83 -7.54
C THR A 239 30.73 -14.37 -6.37
N ARG A 240 30.80 -15.69 -6.13
CA ARG A 240 30.18 -16.27 -4.94
C ARG A 240 30.82 -15.70 -3.67
N GLU A 241 30.03 -15.48 -2.64
CA GLU A 241 30.51 -14.85 -1.41
C GLU A 241 31.34 -15.81 -0.54
N GLN A 242 30.90 -17.07 -0.43
CA GLN A 242 31.57 -18.11 0.34
C GLN A 242 32.09 -19.20 -0.61
N PRO A 243 33.40 -19.55 -0.54
CA PRO A 243 33.93 -20.72 -1.25
C PRO A 243 33.19 -22.01 -0.88
N GLY A 244 33.13 -22.96 -1.80
CA GLY A 244 32.49 -24.26 -1.58
C GLY A 244 32.72 -25.21 -2.74
N GLU A 245 31.86 -26.21 -2.92
CA GLU A 245 31.91 -27.10 -4.08
C GLU A 245 31.43 -26.39 -5.35
N VAL A 246 31.85 -26.90 -6.52
CA VAL A 246 31.29 -26.49 -7.82
C VAL A 246 29.80 -26.80 -7.83
N VAL A 247 28.99 -25.87 -8.33
CA VAL A 247 27.52 -26.02 -8.40
C VAL A 247 27.09 -26.04 -9.85
N GLU A 248 26.50 -27.14 -10.30
CA GLU A 248 25.82 -27.24 -11.59
C GLU A 248 24.60 -26.32 -11.62
N VAL A 249 24.40 -25.60 -12.72
CA VAL A 249 23.24 -24.71 -12.92
C VAL A 249 22.57 -24.98 -14.27
N PRO A 250 21.24 -24.81 -14.38
CA PRO A 250 20.58 -24.87 -15.69
C PRO A 250 21.05 -23.74 -16.61
N SER A 251 20.80 -23.87 -17.90
CA SER A 251 21.18 -22.88 -18.90
C SER A 251 19.98 -22.56 -19.79
N PRO A 252 19.38 -21.36 -19.67
CA PRO A 252 19.66 -20.32 -18.68
C PRO A 252 19.28 -20.65 -17.23
N VAL A 253 19.86 -19.92 -16.28
CA VAL A 253 19.47 -19.91 -14.85
C VAL A 253 18.92 -18.55 -14.43
N ASP A 254 17.88 -18.55 -13.59
CA ASP A 254 17.27 -17.33 -13.04
C ASP A 254 18.17 -16.71 -11.95
N VAL A 255 18.18 -15.38 -11.92
CA VAL A 255 18.84 -14.56 -10.90
C VAL A 255 17.80 -14.08 -9.91
N VAL A 256 17.97 -14.41 -8.63
CA VAL A 256 17.14 -13.90 -7.54
C VAL A 256 17.88 -12.77 -6.83
N TRP A 257 17.31 -11.58 -6.86
CA TRP A 257 17.91 -10.40 -6.23
C TRP A 257 17.70 -10.44 -4.72
N GLU A 258 18.73 -10.10 -3.95
CA GLU A 258 18.56 -9.96 -2.52
C GLU A 258 17.66 -8.76 -2.21
N ARG A 259 16.53 -9.05 -1.56
CA ARG A 259 15.53 -8.04 -1.22
C ARG A 259 15.88 -7.38 0.11
N VAL A 260 16.74 -6.37 0.10
CA VAL A 260 17.00 -5.52 1.27
C VAL A 260 16.22 -4.21 1.12
N PRO A 261 15.02 -4.08 1.71
CA PRO A 261 14.33 -2.80 1.76
C PRO A 261 15.11 -1.84 2.67
N LEU A 262 15.16 -0.57 2.31
CA LEU A 262 15.65 0.48 3.19
C LEU A 262 14.46 1.02 3.99
N ARG A 263 14.52 0.93 5.33
CA ARG A 263 13.60 1.65 6.20
C ARG A 263 14.14 3.04 6.47
N LEU A 264 13.24 4.01 6.57
CA LEU A 264 13.38 5.05 7.58
C LEU A 264 12.80 4.50 8.88
N GLU A 265 13.63 4.09 9.84
CA GLU A 265 13.11 3.52 11.09
C GLU A 265 12.73 4.59 12.11
N THR A 266 13.45 5.70 12.21
CA THR A 266 13.21 6.65 13.30
C THR A 266 13.68 8.06 12.97
N PHE A 267 13.03 9.03 13.60
CA PHE A 267 13.62 10.34 13.85
C PHE A 267 14.19 10.35 15.25
N ASP A 268 15.32 11.03 15.46
CA ASP A 268 15.71 11.37 16.81
C ASP A 268 14.69 12.34 17.44
N SER A 269 14.85 12.66 18.72
CA SER A 269 13.98 13.60 19.43
C SER A 269 13.91 15.00 18.81
N GLU A 270 14.81 15.31 17.87
CA GLU A 270 14.92 16.60 17.18
C GLU A 270 14.24 16.56 15.80
N GLY A 271 13.71 15.41 15.38
CA GLY A 271 13.06 15.27 14.08
C GLY A 271 14.03 15.05 12.93
N ASN A 272 15.31 14.73 13.20
CA ASN A 272 16.28 14.40 12.15
C ASN A 272 16.17 12.94 11.73
N PRO A 273 16.17 12.64 10.42
CA PRO A 273 16.05 11.27 9.94
C PRO A 273 17.26 10.45 10.38
N GLN A 274 17.01 9.39 11.15
CA GLN A 274 18.03 8.39 11.45
C GLN A 274 17.88 7.27 10.41
N THR A 275 18.79 7.26 9.44
CA THR A 275 18.94 6.13 8.51
C THR A 275 19.48 4.95 9.31
N ILE A 276 18.63 3.97 9.61
CA ILE A 276 19.13 2.70 10.13
C ILE A 276 19.68 1.93 8.93
N SER A 277 21.01 1.85 8.89
CA SER A 277 21.76 1.10 7.89
C SER A 277 21.30 -0.36 7.89
N SER A 278 20.75 -0.80 6.75
CA SER A 278 20.82 -2.17 6.19
C SER A 278 20.48 -3.39 7.06
N GLY A 279 19.97 -3.20 8.28
CA GLY A 279 19.70 -4.27 9.24
C GLY A 279 18.29 -4.86 9.15
N LEU A 280 17.48 -4.40 8.19
CA LEU A 280 16.14 -4.91 8.03
C LEU A 280 16.14 -6.37 7.57
N ALA A 281 15.31 -7.17 8.22
CA ALA A 281 14.97 -8.49 7.75
C ALA A 281 14.50 -8.39 6.28
N PRO A 282 14.88 -9.35 5.41
CA PRO A 282 14.37 -9.43 4.06
C PRO A 282 12.85 -9.29 4.05
N ILE A 283 12.28 -8.68 3.00
CA ILE A 283 10.83 -8.68 2.77
C ILE A 283 10.36 -10.12 2.91
N GLN A 284 9.65 -10.42 4.00
CA GLN A 284 9.16 -11.78 4.20
C GLN A 284 7.94 -11.94 3.29
N ASP A 285 7.88 -13.02 2.53
CA ASP A 285 6.80 -13.21 1.55
C ASP A 285 5.41 -13.30 2.20
N ASN A 286 5.36 -13.61 3.51
CA ASN A 286 4.15 -13.67 4.34
C ASN A 286 3.76 -12.34 5.00
N MET A 287 4.55 -11.27 4.84
CA MET A 287 4.18 -9.96 5.38
C MET A 287 3.17 -9.29 4.45
N GLU A 288 2.05 -8.86 5.02
CA GLU A 288 1.05 -8.07 4.32
C GLU A 288 1.53 -6.63 4.20
N TYR A 289 1.95 -6.24 3.00
CA TYR A 289 2.29 -4.86 2.68
C TYR A 289 1.27 -4.30 1.69
N LEU A 290 0.90 -3.04 1.88
CA LEU A 290 0.43 -2.22 0.76
C LEU A 290 1.62 -2.02 -0.21
N GLN A 291 1.48 -2.44 -1.46
CA GLN A 291 2.51 -2.26 -2.48
C GLN A 291 2.23 -1.04 -3.35
N ILE A 292 3.12 -0.06 -3.30
CA ILE A 292 3.01 1.15 -4.11
C ILE A 292 4.11 1.11 -5.16
N PHE A 293 3.71 1.09 -6.42
CA PHE A 293 4.63 1.03 -7.56
C PHE A 293 4.72 2.39 -8.20
N TRP A 294 5.92 2.98 -8.20
CA TRP A 294 6.16 4.27 -8.82
C TRP A 294 7.45 4.25 -9.63
N PHE A 295 7.32 3.90 -10.90
CA PHE A 295 8.43 3.78 -11.84
C PHE A 295 8.02 4.25 -13.24
N GLY A 296 8.94 4.18 -14.19
CA GLY A 296 8.69 4.57 -15.58
C GLY A 296 9.43 5.84 -15.97
N GLY A 297 9.87 6.65 -15.00
CA GLY A 297 10.61 7.89 -15.26
C GLY A 297 11.89 7.61 -16.05
N ASN A 298 12.63 6.57 -15.68
CA ASN A 298 13.83 6.13 -16.40
C ASN A 298 13.56 5.23 -17.62
N SER A 299 12.28 4.99 -17.96
CA SER A 299 11.86 4.24 -19.15
C SER A 299 10.90 5.03 -20.04
N ARG A 300 10.78 6.34 -19.79
CA ARG A 300 9.82 7.24 -20.44
C ARG A 300 9.96 7.31 -21.96
N ASN A 301 11.16 7.00 -22.49
CA ASN A 301 11.42 6.99 -23.92
C ASN A 301 11.15 5.62 -24.58
N ASN A 302 10.82 4.58 -23.81
CA ASN A 302 10.49 3.27 -24.36
C ASN A 302 9.15 3.34 -25.13
N PRO A 303 8.93 2.43 -26.08
CA PRO A 303 7.61 2.24 -26.71
C PRO A 303 6.49 2.13 -25.66
N ILE A 304 5.30 2.64 -26.00
CA ILE A 304 4.15 2.73 -25.08
C ILE A 304 3.78 1.33 -24.56
N GLU A 305 3.75 0.35 -25.47
CA GLU A 305 3.49 -1.05 -25.19
C GLU A 305 4.48 -1.66 -24.18
N ASN A 306 5.75 -1.27 -24.24
CA ASN A 306 6.75 -1.72 -23.28
C ASN A 306 6.49 -1.12 -21.90
N GLN A 307 6.13 0.15 -21.84
CA GLN A 307 5.81 0.81 -20.57
C GLN A 307 4.60 0.16 -19.92
N ILE A 308 3.50 -0.06 -20.67
CA ILE A 308 2.31 -0.75 -20.18
C ILE A 308 2.66 -2.18 -19.72
N GLY A 309 3.48 -2.90 -20.50
CA GLY A 309 3.93 -4.25 -20.18
C GLY A 309 4.68 -4.34 -18.85
N TYR A 310 5.39 -3.29 -18.44
CA TYR A 310 6.07 -3.24 -17.13
C TYR A 310 5.07 -3.23 -15.96
N TYR A 311 4.01 -2.42 -16.05
CA TYR A 311 2.94 -2.41 -15.05
C TYR A 311 2.20 -3.75 -15.00
N GLN A 312 1.93 -4.35 -16.17
CA GLN A 312 1.30 -5.67 -16.25
C GLN A 312 2.18 -6.77 -15.64
N ALA A 313 3.49 -6.72 -15.84
CA ALA A 313 4.43 -7.65 -15.21
C ALA A 313 4.43 -7.49 -13.68
N ALA A 314 4.47 -6.24 -13.17
CA ALA A 314 4.32 -5.97 -11.74
C ALA A 314 3.02 -6.54 -11.18
N TYR A 315 1.88 -6.25 -11.83
CA TYR A 315 0.57 -6.74 -11.43
C TYR A 315 0.51 -8.28 -11.43
N ASN A 316 0.99 -8.92 -12.49
CA ASN A 316 1.00 -10.39 -12.60
C ASN A 316 1.84 -11.05 -11.51
N ASN A 317 2.89 -10.40 -11.04
CA ASN A 317 3.73 -10.90 -9.96
C ASN A 317 3.05 -10.85 -8.58
N ILE A 318 2.06 -9.97 -8.40
CA ILE A 318 1.42 -9.76 -7.09
C ILE A 318 -0.03 -10.24 -7.03
N LYS A 319 -0.70 -10.40 -8.18
CA LYS A 319 -2.12 -10.78 -8.24
C LYS A 319 -2.41 -12.14 -7.62
N SER A 320 -1.49 -13.09 -7.72
CA SER A 320 -1.64 -14.43 -7.14
C SER A 320 -1.52 -14.46 -5.62
N GLN A 321 -1.13 -13.34 -5.01
CA GLN A 321 -0.95 -13.18 -3.57
C GLN A 321 -2.04 -12.28 -2.96
N GLU A 322 -3.06 -11.89 -3.75
CA GLU A 322 -4.16 -11.00 -3.34
C GLU A 322 -3.70 -9.70 -2.64
N LYS A 323 -2.50 -9.24 -2.99
CA LYS A 323 -1.89 -8.08 -2.33
C LYS A 323 -2.59 -6.79 -2.74
N ARG A 324 -2.72 -5.89 -1.76
CA ARG A 324 -3.20 -4.51 -1.96
C ARG A 324 -2.15 -3.70 -2.71
N PHE A 325 -2.58 -2.91 -3.69
CA PHE A 325 -1.64 -2.16 -4.51
C PHE A 325 -2.17 -0.82 -5.03
N ILE A 326 -1.22 0.07 -5.32
CA ILE A 326 -1.40 1.31 -6.06
C ILE A 326 -0.29 1.42 -7.12
N PHE A 327 -0.65 1.80 -8.34
CA PHE A 327 0.25 2.21 -9.40
C PHE A 327 0.28 3.74 -9.52
N VAL A 328 1.48 4.31 -9.56
CA VAL A 328 1.73 5.73 -9.84
C VAL A 328 2.64 5.80 -11.05
N SER A 329 2.22 6.52 -12.10
CA SER A 329 3.06 6.66 -13.29
C SER A 329 4.13 7.74 -13.17
N TRP A 330 4.91 7.89 -14.24
CA TRP A 330 5.82 9.01 -14.41
C TRP A 330 5.08 10.22 -14.99
N PHE A 331 5.68 11.40 -14.81
CA PHE A 331 5.19 12.67 -15.36
C PHE A 331 6.22 13.24 -16.35
N ALA A 332 5.75 14.03 -17.31
CA ALA A 332 6.59 14.71 -18.29
C ALA A 332 7.47 15.77 -17.63
N GLN A 333 8.72 15.83 -18.07
CA GLN A 333 9.80 16.61 -17.47
C GLN A 333 10.47 17.48 -18.53
N LYS A 334 10.93 18.68 -18.15
CA LYS A 334 11.52 19.67 -19.06
C LYS A 334 12.74 19.17 -19.85
N GLN A 335 13.41 18.14 -19.34
CA GLN A 335 14.69 17.63 -19.87
C GLN A 335 14.61 16.77 -21.15
N ALA A 336 13.43 16.56 -21.74
CA ALA A 336 13.32 15.73 -22.93
C ALA A 336 13.50 16.52 -24.22
N THR A 337 14.52 16.15 -25.00
CA THR A 337 14.46 16.36 -26.45
C THR A 337 13.16 15.71 -26.97
N GLY A 338 12.41 16.44 -27.80
CA GLY A 338 11.11 15.94 -28.29
C GLY A 338 9.98 15.99 -27.26
N LEU A 339 9.97 16.98 -26.37
CA LEU A 339 8.93 17.19 -25.35
C LEU A 339 7.48 16.98 -25.86
N PRO A 340 7.04 17.47 -27.04
CA PRO A 340 5.69 17.20 -27.51
C PRO A 340 5.38 15.69 -27.67
N ALA A 341 6.34 14.92 -28.19
CA ALA A 341 6.19 13.47 -28.34
C ALA A 341 6.25 12.76 -26.98
N GLN A 342 7.04 13.27 -26.03
CA GLN A 342 7.07 12.74 -24.67
C GLN A 342 5.75 13.00 -23.93
N LEU A 343 5.21 14.21 -24.00
CA LEU A 343 3.92 14.56 -23.40
C LEU A 343 2.80 13.69 -23.96
N GLN A 344 2.76 13.52 -25.28
CA GLN A 344 1.77 12.63 -25.89
C GLN A 344 1.92 11.20 -25.38
N ARG A 345 3.15 10.68 -25.35
CA ARG A 345 3.44 9.35 -24.82
C ARG A 345 3.04 9.19 -23.36
N GLN A 346 3.28 10.21 -22.52
CA GLN A 346 2.87 10.20 -21.11
C GLN A 346 1.34 10.08 -21.00
N LYS A 347 0.60 10.90 -21.77
CA LYS A 347 -0.87 10.84 -21.82
C LYS A 347 -1.39 9.49 -22.29
N ASP A 348 -0.78 8.93 -23.35
CA ASP A 348 -1.20 7.64 -23.90
C ASP A 348 -0.96 6.50 -22.90
N VAL A 349 0.20 6.50 -22.22
CA VAL A 349 0.49 5.55 -21.13
C VAL A 349 -0.47 5.74 -19.98
N ALA A 350 -0.72 6.98 -19.55
CA ALA A 350 -1.61 7.26 -18.42
C ALA A 350 -3.05 6.80 -18.69
N ALA A 351 -3.59 7.12 -19.87
CA ALA A 351 -4.93 6.69 -20.28
C ALA A 351 -5.03 5.15 -20.35
N ALA A 352 -3.99 4.47 -20.86
CA ALA A 352 -3.98 3.01 -20.91
C ALA A 352 -3.93 2.37 -19.51
N LEU A 353 -3.11 2.91 -18.61
CA LEU A 353 -3.00 2.41 -17.24
C LEU A 353 -4.27 2.70 -16.42
N GLU A 354 -4.90 3.86 -16.61
CA GLU A 354 -6.18 4.18 -15.99
C GLU A 354 -7.28 3.23 -16.47
N ALA A 355 -7.34 2.94 -17.78
CA ALA A 355 -8.29 1.96 -18.32
C ALA A 355 -8.08 0.54 -17.77
N LEU A 356 -6.82 0.15 -17.50
CA LEU A 356 -6.49 -1.18 -16.99
C LEU A 356 -6.72 -1.34 -15.50
N TYR A 357 -6.40 -0.33 -14.69
CA TYR A 357 -6.32 -0.45 -13.23
C TYR A 357 -7.32 0.44 -12.49
N GLY A 358 -8.01 1.34 -13.18
CA GLY A 358 -9.05 2.21 -12.63
C GLY A 358 -8.58 2.92 -11.36
N ARG A 359 -9.29 2.68 -10.25
CA ARG A 359 -8.99 3.29 -8.95
C ARG A 359 -7.65 2.85 -8.35
N HIS A 360 -7.02 1.78 -8.83
CA HIS A 360 -5.68 1.40 -8.37
C HIS A 360 -4.56 2.17 -9.08
N TYR A 361 -4.90 3.09 -10.00
CA TYR A 361 -3.93 3.90 -10.73
C TYR A 361 -4.07 5.40 -10.42
N ILE A 362 -2.93 6.07 -10.41
CA ILE A 362 -2.79 7.52 -10.21
C ILE A 362 -1.85 8.07 -11.28
N ASP A 363 -2.34 9.07 -12.02
CA ASP A 363 -1.52 9.92 -12.88
C ASP A 363 -1.05 11.16 -12.09
N PRO A 364 0.25 11.32 -11.80
CA PRO A 364 0.75 12.50 -11.11
C PRO A 364 0.75 13.77 -11.96
N GLN A 365 0.71 13.67 -13.29
CA GLN A 365 0.79 14.82 -14.18
C GLN A 365 -0.32 15.88 -13.92
N PRO A 366 -1.62 15.54 -13.92
CA PRO A 366 -2.67 16.53 -13.65
C PRO A 366 -2.61 17.10 -12.23
N ILE A 367 -2.18 16.30 -11.24
CA ILE A 367 -2.03 16.73 -9.84
C ILE A 367 -1.02 17.88 -9.75
N LEU A 368 0.15 17.70 -10.39
CA LEU A 368 1.21 18.71 -10.37
C LEU A 368 0.85 19.96 -11.18
N LEU A 369 0.18 19.80 -12.33
CA LEU A 369 -0.23 20.93 -13.18
C LEU A 369 -1.31 21.81 -12.54
N ALA A 370 -2.16 21.23 -11.69
CA ALA A 370 -3.24 21.96 -11.01
C ALA A 370 -2.76 22.79 -9.82
N ASN A 371 -1.50 22.61 -9.38
CA ASN A 371 -0.99 23.19 -8.13
C ASN A 371 0.34 23.94 -8.32
N PRO A 372 0.47 24.89 -9.27
CA PRO A 372 1.63 25.78 -9.30
C PRO A 372 1.67 26.59 -7.99
N LEU A 373 2.86 26.83 -7.44
CA LEU A 373 2.95 27.60 -6.20
C LEU A 373 2.53 29.05 -6.45
N PRO A 374 1.71 29.64 -5.57
CA PRO A 374 1.39 31.06 -5.67
C PRO A 374 2.66 31.89 -5.52
N GLN A 375 2.66 33.08 -6.12
CA GLN A 375 3.69 34.10 -5.90
C GLN A 375 3.96 34.23 -4.38
N PRO A 376 5.20 33.97 -3.92
CA PRO A 376 5.55 34.12 -2.53
C PRO A 376 5.61 35.60 -2.18
N SER A 377 5.01 35.98 -1.06
CA SER A 377 5.00 37.36 -0.58
C SER A 377 6.33 37.80 0.06
N THR A 378 7.28 36.89 0.26
CA THR A 378 8.57 37.14 0.94
C THR A 378 9.64 36.19 0.40
N PRO A 379 10.90 36.65 0.21
CA PRO A 379 11.99 35.78 -0.23
C PRO A 379 12.23 34.63 0.76
N LEU A 380 12.29 33.39 0.25
CA LEU A 380 12.80 32.25 1.02
C LEU A 380 14.24 32.46 1.51
N ASN A 381 14.54 31.79 2.62
CA ASN A 381 15.85 31.82 3.29
C ASN A 381 16.96 31.37 2.31
N PRO A 382 17.95 32.23 1.99
CA PRO A 382 19.03 31.89 1.05
C PRO A 382 19.92 30.72 1.50
N ASP A 383 19.83 30.30 2.78
CA ASP A 383 20.57 29.16 3.32
C ASP A 383 19.83 27.82 3.17
N ASP A 384 18.58 27.80 2.65
CA ASP A 384 17.83 26.57 2.40
C ASP A 384 18.15 26.02 1.00
N PRO A 385 18.81 24.86 0.87
CA PRO A 385 19.14 24.26 -0.42
C PRO A 385 17.90 23.82 -1.24
N ASP A 386 16.72 23.77 -0.62
CA ASP A 386 15.45 23.53 -1.32
C ASP A 386 14.75 24.84 -1.76
N SER A 387 15.33 26.03 -1.49
CA SER A 387 14.77 27.31 -1.92
C SER A 387 15.21 27.68 -3.35
N VAL A 388 14.25 27.74 -4.27
CA VAL A 388 14.44 28.28 -5.62
C VAL A 388 14.22 29.79 -5.56
N ALA A 389 15.04 30.59 -6.27
CA ALA A 389 14.82 32.04 -6.38
C ALA A 389 13.43 32.32 -6.96
N GLU A 390 12.56 32.86 -6.12
CA GLU A 390 11.11 32.63 -6.19
C GLU A 390 10.34 33.55 -7.16
N TRP A 391 10.94 34.68 -7.60
CA TRP A 391 10.26 35.64 -8.49
C TRP A 391 10.23 35.21 -9.96
N ASP A 392 11.31 34.57 -10.45
CA ASP A 392 11.35 34.02 -11.81
C ASP A 392 10.49 32.75 -11.95
N ALA A 393 10.10 32.13 -10.81
CA ALA A 393 9.38 30.87 -10.80
C ALA A 393 7.92 31.00 -11.24
N TYR A 394 7.22 32.10 -10.95
CA TYR A 394 5.78 32.20 -11.25
C TYR A 394 5.48 32.28 -12.75
N GLU A 395 6.11 33.19 -13.49
CA GLU A 395 5.91 33.25 -14.95
C GLU A 395 6.42 31.97 -15.64
N ALA A 396 7.50 31.38 -15.11
CA ALA A 396 8.01 30.11 -15.57
C ALA A 396 7.04 28.95 -15.29
N ASP A 397 6.35 28.96 -14.14
CA ASP A 397 5.30 28.02 -13.78
C ASP A 397 4.10 28.15 -14.70
N GLN A 398 3.60 29.37 -14.93
CA GLN A 398 2.48 29.60 -15.85
C GLN A 398 2.83 29.11 -17.27
N THR A 399 4.06 29.38 -17.72
CA THR A 399 4.56 28.89 -19.00
C THR A 399 4.67 27.36 -19.02
N ALA A 400 5.16 26.74 -17.94
CA ALA A 400 5.28 25.30 -17.82
C ALA A 400 3.90 24.62 -17.82
N VAL A 401 2.95 25.14 -17.04
CA VAL A 401 1.56 24.65 -16.99
C VAL A 401 0.90 24.74 -18.36
N ALA A 402 1.03 25.88 -19.05
CA ALA A 402 0.52 26.03 -20.42
C ALA A 402 1.15 25.04 -21.41
N GLY A 403 2.41 24.66 -21.18
CA GLY A 403 3.11 23.61 -21.93
C GLY A 403 2.81 22.18 -21.49
N GLY A 404 2.00 21.97 -20.44
CA GLY A 404 1.74 20.65 -19.85
C GLY A 404 2.95 20.04 -19.13
N ILE A 405 3.94 20.84 -18.75
CA ILE A 405 5.13 20.42 -18.00
C ILE A 405 4.92 20.74 -16.53
N VAL A 406 5.47 19.90 -15.65
CA VAL A 406 5.48 20.18 -14.21
C VAL A 406 6.10 21.56 -13.92
N PRO A 407 5.42 22.41 -13.12
CA PRO A 407 5.93 23.72 -12.73
C PRO A 407 7.33 23.63 -12.10
N PRO A 408 8.31 24.46 -12.51
CA PRO A 408 9.62 24.55 -11.87
C PRO A 408 9.57 24.74 -10.34
N SER A 409 8.56 25.42 -9.81
CA SER A 409 8.39 25.60 -8.36
C SER A 409 8.09 24.30 -7.59
N LEU A 410 7.74 23.22 -8.29
CA LEU A 410 7.54 21.88 -7.71
C LEU A 410 8.74 20.95 -7.96
N MET A 411 9.84 21.47 -8.52
CA MET A 411 11.00 20.69 -8.96
C MET A 411 12.27 21.10 -8.21
N ILE A 412 13.12 20.13 -7.84
CA ILE A 412 14.48 20.37 -7.32
C ILE A 412 15.44 20.54 -8.50
N ASP A 413 15.27 19.70 -9.52
CA ASP A 413 16.03 19.74 -10.76
C ASP A 413 15.10 19.44 -11.94
N ASN A 414 15.62 19.24 -13.14
CA ASN A 414 14.77 19.00 -14.30
C ASN A 414 14.09 17.61 -14.33
N THR A 415 14.33 16.75 -13.34
CA THR A 415 13.82 15.37 -13.23
C THR A 415 13.07 15.13 -11.92
N HIS A 416 13.52 15.65 -10.79
CA HIS A 416 13.03 15.32 -9.46
C HIS A 416 12.14 16.42 -8.90
N ILE A 417 10.98 16.02 -8.37
CA ILE A 417 10.08 16.91 -7.64
C ILE A 417 10.62 17.23 -6.24
N ASN A 418 10.33 18.44 -5.76
CA ASN A 418 10.68 18.90 -4.42
C ASN A 418 9.71 18.35 -3.36
N LEU A 419 9.87 18.75 -2.10
CA LEU A 419 9.01 18.27 -1.02
C LEU A 419 7.54 18.60 -1.25
N LYS A 420 7.23 19.81 -1.76
CA LYS A 420 5.85 20.24 -2.05
C LYS A 420 5.20 19.40 -3.14
N GLY A 421 5.90 19.19 -4.26
CA GLY A 421 5.45 18.28 -5.32
C GLY A 421 5.21 16.84 -4.81
N ARG A 422 6.08 16.35 -3.93
CA ARG A 422 5.93 15.03 -3.29
C ARG A 422 4.71 14.97 -2.39
N LEU A 423 4.47 15.99 -1.55
CA LEU A 423 3.31 16.07 -0.66
C LEU A 423 1.99 16.00 -1.43
N LEU A 424 1.88 16.72 -2.55
CA LEU A 424 0.69 16.71 -3.40
C LEU A 424 0.37 15.29 -3.90
N ILE A 425 1.37 14.59 -4.45
CA ILE A 425 1.17 13.24 -4.98
C ILE A 425 0.87 12.25 -3.84
N TRP A 426 1.66 12.27 -2.76
CA TRP A 426 1.47 11.34 -1.65
C TRP A 426 0.15 11.53 -0.91
N ARG A 427 -0.39 12.76 -0.88
CA ARG A 427 -1.73 13.02 -0.37
C ARG A 427 -2.78 12.29 -1.21
N VAL A 428 -2.73 12.42 -2.53
CA VAL A 428 -3.66 11.70 -3.42
C VAL A 428 -3.49 10.18 -3.31
N VAL A 429 -2.25 9.69 -3.16
CA VAL A 429 -2.00 8.25 -2.91
C VAL A 429 -2.64 7.80 -1.59
N ALA A 430 -2.48 8.56 -0.51
CA ALA A 430 -3.06 8.24 0.80
C ALA A 430 -4.61 8.30 0.75
N GLU A 431 -5.17 9.33 0.12
CA GLU A 431 -6.62 9.47 -0.08
C GLU A 431 -7.17 8.28 -0.87
N ARG A 432 -6.51 7.88 -1.96
CA ARG A 432 -6.91 6.70 -2.72
C ARG A 432 -6.82 5.41 -1.91
N CYS A 433 -5.81 5.27 -1.05
CA CYS A 433 -5.72 4.13 -0.14
C CYS A 433 -6.89 4.12 0.86
N ALA A 434 -7.33 5.27 1.36
CA ALA A 434 -8.49 5.37 2.25
C ALA A 434 -9.79 5.03 1.50
N GLU A 435 -9.97 5.54 0.29
CA GLU A 435 -11.11 5.22 -0.59
C GLU A 435 -11.24 3.71 -0.89
N LEU A 436 -10.10 3.02 -1.01
CA LEU A 436 -10.03 1.57 -1.26
C LEU A 436 -10.12 0.74 0.03
N GLY A 437 -10.25 1.37 1.20
CA GLY A 437 -10.28 0.67 2.50
C GLY A 437 -8.94 0.05 2.91
N TYR A 438 -7.83 0.47 2.30
CA TYR A 438 -6.51 -0.02 2.66
C TYR A 438 -5.98 0.62 3.94
N ILE A 439 -6.45 1.83 4.25
CA ILE A 439 -6.11 2.58 5.46
C ILE A 439 -7.38 3.23 6.01
N ASP A 440 -7.41 3.56 7.31
CA ASP A 440 -8.60 4.12 7.95
C ASP A 440 -8.90 5.56 7.52
N LYS A 441 -7.86 6.40 7.47
CA LYS A 441 -7.97 7.82 7.14
C LYS A 441 -6.63 8.45 6.78
N VAL A 442 -6.71 9.58 6.10
CA VAL A 442 -5.58 10.50 5.87
C VAL A 442 -5.51 11.49 7.03
N ARG A 443 -4.30 11.78 7.49
CA ARG A 443 -3.98 12.74 8.55
C ARG A 443 -3.73 14.11 7.95
N ASP A 444 -4.14 15.14 8.67
CA ASP A 444 -3.71 16.51 8.36
C ASP A 444 -2.30 16.71 8.90
N ILE A 445 -1.35 16.91 7.98
CA ILE A 445 -0.03 17.41 8.31
C ILE A 445 -0.12 18.93 8.27
N LYS A 446 0.26 19.60 9.37
CA LYS A 446 0.48 21.05 9.33
C LYS A 446 1.74 21.29 8.51
N GLU A 447 1.59 22.01 7.40
CA GLU A 447 2.70 22.45 6.55
C GLU A 447 3.71 23.31 7.31
#